data_AF-A0A8C3FZQ8-F1
#
_entry.id   AF-A0A8C3FZQ8-F1
#
_cell.length_a   1.000
_cell.length_b   1.000
_cell.length_c   1.000
_cell.angle_alpha   90.00
_cell.angle_beta   90.00
_cell.angle_gamma   90.00
#
_symmetry.space_group_name_H-M   'P 1'
#
loop_
_entity.id
_entity.type
_entity.pdbx_description
1 polymer ?
#
loop_
_entity_poly.entity_id
_entity_poly.type
_entity_poly.pdbx_seq_one_letter_code
_entity_poly.pdbx_strand_id
1 'polypeptide(L)'
;MVTRELQRRWDSLHQPGLPPGEIIRGQEAQPHSRPHMAYLDTLDADEKSRCGGFPVLENFVLTAAHCNGRKGDSGGPLVCEKTAQAVYTRVSTFIPWIQETMRRLQP
;
A
#
# COMPACT_ATOMS: atom_id res chain seq x y z
N MET A 1 10.80 -1.11 3.95
CA MET A 1 11.92 -1.04 2.99
C MET A 1 11.30 -0.68 1.64
N VAL A 2 11.74 0.39 0.97
CA VAL A 2 11.03 1.09 -0.12
C VAL A 2 11.95 1.16 -1.36
N THR A 3 11.41 1.12 -2.58
CA THR A 3 12.21 1.30 -3.82
C THR A 3 12.47 2.80 -4.07
N ARG A 4 13.57 3.19 -4.73
CA ARG A 4 13.83 4.62 -5.06
C ARG A 4 12.67 5.31 -5.74
N GLU A 5 11.91 4.60 -6.56
CA GLU A 5 10.76 5.19 -7.25
C GLU A 5 9.63 5.54 -6.29
N LEU A 6 9.33 4.65 -5.33
CA LEU A 6 8.37 4.93 -4.26
C LEU A 6 8.92 5.98 -3.29
N GLN A 7 10.23 5.99 -3.02
CA GLN A 7 10.89 7.02 -2.23
C GLN A 7 10.78 8.40 -2.89
N ARG A 8 11.05 8.52 -4.20
CA ARG A 8 10.91 9.78 -4.94
C ARG A 8 9.48 10.32 -4.95
N ARG A 9 8.48 9.44 -5.12
CA ARG A 9 7.06 9.82 -5.00
C ARG A 9 6.70 10.28 -3.59
N TRP A 10 7.29 9.66 -2.57
CA TRP A 10 7.12 10.09 -1.18
C TRP A 10 7.78 11.44 -0.92
N ASP A 11 8.98 11.64 -1.48
CA ASP A 11 9.80 12.85 -1.34
C ASP A 11 9.11 14.08 -1.93
N SER A 12 8.44 13.90 -3.08
CA SER A 12 7.65 14.93 -3.76
C SER A 12 6.39 15.38 -3.01
N LEU A 13 6.00 14.69 -1.93
CA LEU A 13 4.79 14.97 -1.14
C LEU A 13 5.11 15.44 0.29
N HIS A 14 6.35 15.87 0.58
CA HIS A 14 6.71 16.32 1.92
C HIS A 14 6.02 17.62 2.33
N GLN A 15 5.48 17.60 3.54
CA GLN A 15 5.22 18.81 4.32
C GLN A 15 6.54 19.23 5.02
N PRO A 16 6.86 20.53 5.13
CA PRO A 16 8.03 20.98 5.86
C PRO A 16 7.95 20.55 7.33
N GLY A 17 8.97 19.84 7.84
CA GLY A 17 9.10 19.52 9.27
C GLY A 17 8.95 18.03 9.65
N LEU A 18 8.56 17.14 8.73
CA LEU A 18 8.66 15.69 8.95
C LEU A 18 9.92 15.12 8.28
N PRO A 19 10.67 14.22 8.93
CA PRO A 19 11.78 13.54 8.27
C PRO A 19 11.28 12.73 7.07
N PRO A 20 12.11 12.56 6.02
CA PRO A 20 11.87 11.63 4.93
C PRO A 20 11.30 10.32 5.43
N GLY A 21 10.26 9.81 4.76
CA GLY A 21 9.68 8.50 5.05
C GLY A 21 10.67 7.40 4.72
N GLU A 22 11.72 7.28 5.53
CA GLU A 22 12.79 6.33 5.39
C GLU A 22 12.60 5.23 6.44
N ILE A 23 12.98 4.03 6.05
CA ILE A 23 12.95 2.88 6.96
C ILE A 23 14.21 3.00 7.80
N ILE A 24 14.06 3.20 9.10
CA ILE A 24 15.18 3.41 10.02
C ILE A 24 16.20 2.29 9.85
N ARG A 25 17.43 2.63 9.44
CA ARG A 25 18.53 1.69 9.12
C ARG A 25 18.23 0.70 7.98
N GLY A 26 17.33 1.06 7.07
CA GLY A 26 16.98 0.26 5.91
C GLY A 26 17.99 0.38 4.76
N GLN A 27 17.92 -0.56 3.82
CA GLN A 27 18.60 -0.48 2.53
C GLN A 27 17.56 -0.49 1.42
N GLU A 28 17.81 0.17 0.30
CA GLU A 28 16.95 0.06 -0.86
C GLU A 28 16.81 -1.39 -1.34
N ALA A 29 15.58 -1.79 -1.63
CA ALA A 29 15.33 -3.11 -2.21
C ALA A 29 15.71 -3.16 -3.68
N GLN A 30 16.30 -4.29 -4.11
CA GLN A 30 16.49 -4.53 -5.54
C GLN A 30 15.15 -4.45 -6.28
N PRO A 31 15.09 -3.84 -7.48
CA PRO A 31 13.87 -3.78 -8.28
C PRO A 31 13.19 -5.15 -8.40
N HIS A 32 11.87 -5.20 -8.20
CA HIS A 32 11.05 -6.41 -8.30
C HIS A 32 11.39 -7.57 -7.35
N SER A 33 12.38 -7.43 -6.45
CA SER A 33 12.73 -8.46 -5.44
C SER A 33 11.65 -8.71 -4.39
N ARG A 34 10.58 -7.91 -4.39
CA ARG A 34 9.50 -7.93 -3.39
C ARG A 34 8.14 -7.92 -4.07
N PRO A 35 7.77 -9.01 -4.74
CA PRO A 35 6.51 -9.10 -5.48
C PRO A 35 5.28 -9.00 -4.58
N HIS A 36 5.42 -9.29 -3.28
CA HIS A 36 4.32 -9.24 -2.31
C HIS A 36 4.15 -7.88 -1.63
N MET A 37 4.92 -6.86 -2.00
CA MET A 37 4.78 -5.53 -1.40
C MET A 37 3.81 -4.69 -2.22
N ALA A 38 2.69 -4.29 -1.63
CA ALA A 38 1.74 -3.35 -2.21
C ALA A 38 1.91 -1.96 -1.58
N TYR A 39 1.89 -0.92 -2.41
CA TYR A 39 1.78 0.46 -1.99
C TYR A 39 0.32 0.89 -2.12
N LEU A 40 -0.26 1.35 -1.02
CA LEU A 40 -1.65 1.81 -0.94
C LEU A 40 -1.65 3.33 -0.81
N ASP A 41 -2.36 3.97 -1.71
CA ASP A 41 -2.62 5.40 -1.67
C ASP A 41 -4.12 5.62 -1.52
N THR A 42 -4.55 5.93 -0.30
CA THR A 42 -5.96 5.95 0.10
C THR A 42 -6.41 7.37 0.42
N LEU A 43 -7.67 7.66 0.12
CA LEU A 43 -8.31 8.94 0.39
C LEU A 43 -9.45 8.73 1.38
N ASP A 44 -9.40 9.39 2.53
CA ASP A 44 -10.49 9.43 3.50
C ASP A 44 -10.81 10.89 3.85
N ALA A 45 -12.04 11.34 3.54
CA ALA A 45 -12.57 12.65 3.96
C ALA A 45 -11.54 13.82 3.92
N ASP A 46 -10.86 13.98 2.78
CA ASP A 46 -9.81 14.97 2.49
C ASP A 46 -8.40 14.71 3.06
N GLU A 47 -8.17 13.58 3.75
CA GLU A 47 -6.85 13.11 4.17
C GLU A 47 -6.34 11.95 3.29
N LYS A 48 -5.15 12.13 2.74
CA LYS A 48 -4.45 11.14 1.91
C LYS A 48 -3.56 10.27 2.81
N SER A 49 -3.95 9.01 3.01
CA SER A 49 -3.15 8.06 3.78
C SER A 49 -2.34 7.15 2.85
N ARG A 50 -1.03 7.08 3.10
CA ARG A 50 -0.09 6.26 2.36
C ARG A 50 0.33 5.08 3.23
N CYS A 51 -0.03 3.88 2.80
CA CYS A 51 0.16 2.66 3.57
C CYS A 51 0.88 1.57 2.77
N GLY A 52 1.41 0.59 3.50
CA GLY A 52 1.85 -0.67 2.94
C GLY A 52 0.73 -1.73 2.99
N GLY A 53 0.84 -2.75 2.15
CA GLY A 53 -0.02 -3.91 2.21
C GLY A 53 0.63 -5.14 1.58
N PHE A 54 -0.03 -6.28 1.74
CA PHE A 54 0.39 -7.56 1.16
C PHE A 54 -0.76 -8.20 0.39
N PRO A 55 -0.58 -8.60 -0.88
CA PRO A 55 -1.57 -9.38 -1.60
C PRO A 55 -1.64 -10.77 -0.95
N VAL A 56 -2.82 -11.12 -0.44
CA VAL A 56 -3.08 -12.38 0.27
C VAL A 56 -3.98 -13.31 -0.53
N LEU A 57 -4.73 -12.76 -1.48
CA LEU A 57 -5.57 -13.45 -2.44
C LEU A 57 -5.56 -12.65 -3.76
N GLU A 58 -6.01 -13.28 -4.85
CA GLU A 58 -6.00 -12.71 -6.21
C GLU A 58 -6.54 -11.27 -6.26
N ASN A 59 -7.58 -10.98 -5.48
CA ASN A 59 -8.27 -9.69 -5.49
C ASN A 59 -8.17 -8.93 -4.17
N PHE A 60 -7.33 -9.35 -3.22
CA PHE A 60 -7.30 -8.77 -1.88
C PHE A 60 -5.89 -8.45 -1.38
N VAL A 61 -5.76 -7.24 -0.84
CA VAL A 61 -4.57 -6.77 -0.12
C VAL A 61 -4.90 -6.66 1.36
N LEU A 62 -4.10 -7.30 2.21
CA LEU A 62 -4.15 -7.13 3.66
C LEU A 62 -3.38 -5.85 4.05
N THR A 63 -4.00 -5.00 4.86
CA THR A 63 -3.39 -3.77 5.38
C THR A 63 -3.90 -3.43 6.78
N ALA A 64 -3.32 -2.42 7.43
CA ALA A 64 -3.74 -1.97 8.75
C ALA A 64 -5.14 -1.35 8.71
N ALA A 65 -5.93 -1.52 9.77
CA ALA A 65 -7.32 -1.03 9.79
C ALA A 65 -7.43 0.49 9.60
N HIS A 66 -6.46 1.26 10.10
CA HIS A 66 -6.42 2.71 9.95
C HIS A 66 -6.04 3.17 8.52
N CYS A 67 -5.60 2.26 7.66
CA CYS A 67 -5.28 2.52 6.25
C CYS A 67 -6.50 2.40 5.32
N ASN A 68 -7.70 2.22 5.88
CA ASN A 68 -8.90 2.01 5.09
C ASN A 68 -9.39 3.33 4.48
N GLY A 69 -9.38 3.45 3.15
CA GLY A 69 -9.96 4.61 2.44
C GLY A 69 -11.47 4.51 2.30
N ARG A 70 -12.17 5.64 2.09
CA ARG A 70 -13.61 5.62 1.79
C ARG A 70 -13.86 5.19 0.35
N LYS A 71 -14.26 3.93 0.18
CA LYS A 71 -15.26 3.43 -0.79
C LYS A 71 -15.30 1.90 -0.76
N GLY A 72 -16.28 1.36 -0.04
CA GLY A 72 -17.15 0.24 -0.45
C GLY A 72 -16.60 -1.16 -0.74
N ASP A 73 -15.30 -1.36 -0.93
CA ASP A 73 -14.77 -2.61 -1.46
C ASP A 73 -13.95 -3.41 -0.43
N SER A 74 -13.68 -2.85 0.76
CA SER A 74 -12.94 -3.55 1.81
C SER A 74 -13.79 -4.64 2.47
N GLY A 75 -13.24 -5.87 2.55
CA GLY A 75 -13.78 -6.96 3.34
C GLY A 75 -13.73 -6.67 4.85
N GLY A 76 -14.37 -7.54 5.63
CA GLY A 76 -14.50 -7.36 7.09
C GLY A 76 -13.15 -7.24 7.83
N PRO A 77 -13.12 -6.54 8.97
CA PRO A 77 -11.90 -6.36 9.75
C PRO A 77 -11.45 -7.65 10.47
N LEU A 78 -10.15 -7.82 10.62
CA LEU A 78 -9.56 -8.74 11.60
C LEU A 78 -9.60 -8.08 12.98
N VAL A 79 -10.45 -8.62 13.86
CA VAL A 79 -10.76 -8.05 15.17
C VAL A 79 -10.14 -8.90 16.29
N CYS A 80 -9.42 -8.25 17.21
CA CYS A 80 -8.95 -8.83 18.47
C CYS A 80 -9.50 -8.00 19.63
N GLU A 81 -10.16 -8.63 20.61
CA GLU A 81 -10.73 -7.94 21.79
C GLU A 81 -11.57 -6.69 21.43
N LYS A 82 -12.38 -6.79 20.36
CA LYS A 82 -13.21 -5.69 19.81
C LYS A 82 -12.44 -4.57 19.08
N THR A 83 -11.14 -4.70 18.89
CA THR A 83 -10.31 -3.76 18.12
C THR A 83 -9.97 -4.32 16.75
N ALA A 84 -10.27 -3.58 15.68
CA ALA A 84 -9.85 -3.92 14.33
C ALA A 84 -8.35 -3.63 14.15
N GLN A 85 -7.56 -4.67 13.90
CA GLN A 85 -6.11 -4.53 13.69
C GLN A 85 -5.78 -4.41 12.21
N ALA A 86 -6.50 -5.14 11.36
CA ALA A 86 -6.26 -5.19 9.92
C ALA A 86 -7.56 -5.30 9.13
N VAL A 87 -7.50 -4.96 7.85
CA VAL A 87 -8.60 -5.05 6.90
C VAL A 87 -8.11 -5.66 5.59
N TYR A 88 -9.02 -6.32 4.88
CA TYR A 88 -8.79 -6.78 3.52
C TYR A 88 -9.34 -5.72 2.56
N THR A 89 -8.51 -5.11 1.74
CA THR A 89 -8.96 -4.18 0.69
C THR A 89 -9.14 -4.97 -0.60
N ARG A 90 -10.36 -5.02 -1.15
CA ARG A 90 -10.57 -5.63 -2.47
C ARG A 90 -10.07 -4.67 -3.54
N VAL A 91 -9.23 -5.19 -4.43
CA VAL A 91 -8.61 -4.43 -5.52
C VAL A 91 -9.13 -4.86 -6.90
N SER A 92 -10.23 -5.61 -6.95
CA SER A 92 -10.79 -6.21 -8.17
C SER A 92 -10.96 -5.21 -9.32
N THR A 93 -11.37 -3.98 -9.00
CA THR A 93 -11.55 -2.89 -9.97
C THR A 93 -10.24 -2.48 -10.66
N PHE A 94 -9.11 -2.70 -9.99
CA PHE A 94 -7.77 -2.36 -10.48
C PHE A 94 -7.03 -3.54 -11.10
N ILE A 95 -7.54 -4.77 -10.99
CA ILE A 95 -6.85 -5.98 -11.47
C ILE A 95 -6.47 -5.93 -12.95
N PRO A 96 -7.36 -5.51 -13.89
CA PRO A 96 -6.97 -5.40 -15.29
C PRO A 96 -5.77 -4.47 -15.51
N TRP A 97 -5.72 -3.34 -14.79
CA TRP A 97 -4.60 -2.40 -14.86
C TRP A 97 -3.32 -2.97 -14.22
N ILE A 98 -3.43 -3.63 -13.07
CA ILE A 98 -2.30 -4.29 -12.40
C ILE A 98 -1.71 -5.37 -13.30
N GLN A 99 -2.53 -6.24 -13.88
CA GLN A 99 -2.07 -7.33 -14.75
C GLN A 99 -1.31 -6.77 -15.98
N GLU A 100 -1.85 -5.74 -16.64
CA GLU A 100 -1.16 -5.11 -17.77
C GLU A 100 0.15 -4.44 -17.35
N THR A 101 0.18 -3.79 -16.18
CA THR A 101 1.41 -3.17 -15.64
C THR A 101 2.47 -4.22 -15.33
N MET A 102 2.09 -5.32 -14.70
CA MET A 102 3.01 -6.42 -14.38
C MET A 102 3.56 -7.07 -15.66
N ARG A 103 2.72 -7.23 -16.69
CA ARG A 103 3.15 -7.76 -18.01
C ARG A 103 4.21 -6.88 -18.69
N ARG A 104 4.12 -5.56 -18.54
CA ARG A 104 5.09 -4.60 -19.11
C ARG A 104 6.43 -4.56 -18.38
N LEU A 105 6.46 -5.04 -17.14
CA LEU A 105 7.64 -5.06 -16.28
C LEU A 105 8.37 -6.41 -16.31
N GLN A 106 7.84 -7.38 -17.05
CA GLN A 106 8.52 -8.66 -17.29
C GLN A 106 9.65 -8.45 -18.32
N PRO A 107 10.87 -8.98 -18.07
CA PRO A 107 12.02 -8.86 -18.97
C PRO A 107 11.78 -9.47 -20.36
#